data_AF-A0A7G6Y455-F1
#
_entry.id   AF-A0A7G6Y455-F1
#
_cell.length_a   1.000
_cell.length_b   1.000
_cell.length_c   1.000
_cell.angle_alpha   90.00
_cell.angle_beta   90.00
_cell.angle_gamma   90.00
#
_symmetry.space_group_name_H-M   'P 1'
#
loop_
_entity.id
_entity.type
_entity.pdbx_description
1 polymer ?
#
loop_
_entity_poly.entity_id
_entity_poly.type
_entity_poly.pdbx_seq_one_letter_code
_entity_poly.pdbx_strand_id
1 'polypeptide(L)'
;MQAEDAAGALTGIASRYDDEGITFFASSAGLTFDVRDLVSGAARGDQFAAVQLGTSIGEVIDNSATTISYYINGGAGNDVITGGSANDFLVGGAGNDRLIGSAGDDSFIGGGGADTVFGGIGNDTAIFNVSTDGADAVNLGVGDDRVNVSAATGTTQVRLTFTSAEVGNGNAADAGTAANQDGGLAVRLQAEDATGALTGAVSRFDDEGITFFSSAGVTFDVRDLVSGTARGDQFAAVQLGTQADDVLDNSASTISYYINGGTGNDTITGGGASDFLVGGAGSDTLNGGANNDQHIGGAGADTFVFTSGPGNDTILDFVSGTDKVDLSAFGITAADVSFSSVGGVTFAGVDTNADDLADFTVQFAGTSTAPVEADFIF
;
A
#
# COMPACT_ATOMS: atom_id res chain seq x y z
N MET A 1 9.03 -29.19 -16.38
CA MET A 1 9.67 -29.51 -15.09
C MET A 1 11.12 -29.93 -15.30
N GLN A 2 12.07 -29.37 -14.54
CA GLN A 2 13.49 -29.71 -14.58
C GLN A 2 14.06 -29.62 -13.16
N ALA A 3 15.12 -30.38 -12.86
CA ALA A 3 15.77 -30.30 -11.56
C ALA A 3 16.58 -29.00 -11.43
N GLU A 4 16.77 -28.57 -10.20
CA GLU A 4 17.52 -27.38 -9.86
C GLU A 4 18.48 -27.70 -8.70
N ASP A 5 19.67 -27.11 -8.72
CA ASP A 5 20.61 -27.20 -7.61
C ASP A 5 20.35 -26.12 -6.54
N ALA A 6 21.07 -26.20 -5.42
CA ALA A 6 20.90 -25.24 -4.32
C ALA A 6 21.27 -23.78 -4.69
N ALA A 7 21.95 -23.55 -5.81
CA ALA A 7 22.30 -22.21 -6.31
C ALA A 7 21.27 -21.68 -7.33
N GLY A 8 20.24 -22.47 -7.63
CA GLY A 8 19.21 -22.11 -8.58
C GLY A 8 19.57 -22.37 -10.05
N ALA A 9 20.56 -23.24 -10.31
CA ALA A 9 20.94 -23.60 -11.66
C ALA A 9 20.16 -24.83 -12.12
N LEU A 10 19.63 -24.77 -13.34
CA LEU A 10 18.93 -25.90 -13.96
C LEU A 10 19.90 -27.06 -14.20
N THR A 11 19.55 -28.23 -13.70
CA THR A 11 20.33 -29.47 -13.85
C THR A 11 19.46 -30.59 -14.42
N GLY A 12 20.11 -31.64 -14.95
CA GLY A 12 19.40 -32.81 -15.47
C GLY A 12 18.57 -32.55 -16.73
N ILE A 13 17.63 -33.46 -17.01
CA ILE A 13 16.80 -33.46 -18.22
C ILE A 13 15.48 -32.73 -17.95
N ALA A 14 15.07 -31.86 -18.86
CA ALA A 14 13.77 -31.22 -18.83
C ALA A 14 12.67 -32.19 -19.32
N SER A 15 11.62 -32.33 -18.52
CA SER A 15 10.39 -33.04 -18.87
C SER A 15 9.27 -32.06 -19.21
N ARG A 16 8.48 -32.39 -20.23
CA ARG A 16 7.29 -31.64 -20.66
C ARG A 16 6.04 -32.48 -20.42
N TYR A 17 5.00 -31.82 -19.95
CA TYR A 17 3.67 -32.38 -19.72
C TYR A 17 2.69 -31.52 -20.51
N ASP A 18 1.77 -32.15 -21.23
CA ASP A 18 0.83 -31.51 -22.15
C ASP A 18 -0.63 -31.74 -21.78
N ASP A 19 -0.89 -32.36 -20.63
CA ASP A 19 -2.23 -32.62 -20.12
C ASP A 19 -2.69 -31.48 -19.20
N GLU A 20 -3.98 -31.22 -19.19
CA GLU A 20 -4.64 -30.22 -18.32
C GLU A 20 -5.19 -30.91 -17.06
N GLY A 21 -5.48 -30.16 -15.99
CA GLY A 21 -6.06 -30.76 -14.78
C GLY A 21 -5.09 -31.66 -13.98
N ILE A 22 -3.78 -31.40 -14.07
CA ILE A 22 -2.74 -32.19 -13.39
C ILE A 22 -2.38 -31.56 -12.04
N THR A 23 -2.15 -32.41 -11.04
CA THR A 23 -1.46 -32.02 -9.81
C THR A 23 -0.13 -32.76 -9.66
N PHE A 24 0.92 -32.00 -9.37
CA PHE A 24 2.25 -32.50 -9.01
C PHE A 24 2.46 -32.37 -7.51
N PHE A 25 2.95 -33.43 -6.88
CA PHE A 25 3.32 -33.45 -5.47
C PHE A 25 4.80 -33.72 -5.30
N ALA A 26 5.45 -33.00 -4.39
CA ALA A 26 6.80 -33.30 -3.98
C ALA A 26 6.85 -34.72 -3.39
N SER A 27 7.68 -35.58 -3.98
CA SER A 27 7.71 -37.01 -3.64
C SER A 27 8.38 -37.33 -2.28
N SER A 28 9.03 -36.35 -1.66
CA SER A 28 9.75 -36.54 -0.40
C SER A 28 9.89 -35.22 0.37
N ALA A 29 9.98 -35.29 1.69
CA ALA A 29 10.18 -34.11 2.53
C ALA A 29 11.48 -33.36 2.14
N GLY A 30 11.37 -32.04 1.99
CA GLY A 30 12.48 -31.16 1.59
C GLY A 30 12.70 -31.04 0.08
N LEU A 31 11.94 -31.77 -0.74
CA LEU A 31 11.81 -31.46 -2.17
C LEU A 31 10.65 -30.48 -2.34
N THR A 32 10.83 -29.48 -3.19
CA THR A 32 9.84 -28.44 -3.48
C THR A 32 9.87 -28.09 -4.97
N PHE A 33 8.84 -27.41 -5.44
CA PHE A 33 8.76 -26.86 -6.79
C PHE A 33 9.08 -25.37 -6.75
N ASP A 34 10.08 -24.96 -7.53
CA ASP A 34 10.31 -23.57 -7.92
C ASP A 34 9.52 -23.30 -9.20
N VAL A 35 8.46 -22.49 -9.11
CA VAL A 35 7.59 -22.17 -10.25
C VAL A 35 8.10 -20.88 -10.92
N ARG A 36 8.82 -21.07 -12.03
CA ARG A 36 9.25 -19.96 -12.90
C ARG A 36 8.22 -19.69 -13.97
N ASP A 37 7.24 -18.87 -13.66
CA ASP A 37 6.41 -18.29 -14.71
C ASP A 37 7.12 -17.05 -15.29
N LEU A 38 7.35 -17.10 -16.61
CA LEU A 38 8.05 -16.07 -17.39
C LEU A 38 7.15 -14.85 -17.67
N VAL A 39 5.86 -14.92 -17.36
CA VAL A 39 4.86 -13.88 -17.66
C VAL A 39 4.32 -13.17 -16.42
N SER A 40 4.16 -13.86 -15.28
CA SER A 40 3.51 -13.32 -14.06
C SER A 40 4.42 -12.66 -13.03
N GLY A 41 5.74 -12.64 -13.23
CA GLY A 41 6.63 -11.99 -12.28
C GLY A 41 6.79 -12.73 -10.94
N ALA A 42 6.48 -14.04 -10.88
CA ALA A 42 6.94 -14.89 -9.78
C ALA A 42 8.47 -14.75 -9.66
N ALA A 43 8.92 -14.16 -8.54
CA ALA A 43 10.34 -14.04 -8.27
C ALA A 43 10.95 -15.44 -8.11
N ARG A 44 12.25 -15.56 -8.39
CA ARG A 44 13.02 -16.73 -7.94
C ARG A 44 12.85 -16.86 -6.43
N GLY A 45 12.36 -17.99 -5.92
CA GLY A 45 12.50 -18.28 -4.48
C GLY A 45 11.34 -18.97 -3.78
N ASP A 46 10.11 -18.89 -4.30
CA ASP A 46 8.97 -19.49 -3.60
C ASP A 46 8.87 -20.98 -3.94
N GLN A 47 8.95 -21.77 -2.88
CA GLN A 47 9.07 -23.21 -2.94
C GLN A 47 7.76 -23.87 -2.49
N PHE A 48 7.07 -24.50 -3.44
CA PHE A 48 5.76 -25.12 -3.19
C PHE A 48 5.88 -26.63 -2.98
N ALA A 49 5.07 -27.18 -2.07
CA ALA A 49 4.97 -28.62 -1.87
C ALA A 49 4.15 -29.30 -2.99
N ALA A 50 3.22 -28.57 -3.58
CA ALA A 50 2.38 -29.04 -4.69
C ALA A 50 2.18 -27.96 -5.76
N VAL A 51 1.97 -28.41 -7.00
CA VAL A 51 1.62 -27.56 -8.16
C VAL A 51 0.36 -28.15 -8.79
N GLN A 52 -0.72 -27.39 -8.85
CA GLN A 52 -1.99 -27.78 -9.44
C GLN A 52 -2.32 -26.89 -10.64
N LEU A 53 -2.56 -27.50 -11.79
CA LEU A 53 -2.93 -26.83 -13.03
C LEU A 53 -4.36 -27.23 -13.39
N GLY A 54 -5.25 -26.26 -13.55
CA GLY A 54 -6.62 -26.44 -14.02
C GLY A 54 -6.67 -26.62 -15.54
N THR A 55 -7.82 -26.29 -16.11
CA THR A 55 -8.18 -26.56 -17.50
C THR A 55 -8.68 -25.28 -18.19
N SER A 56 -9.53 -25.42 -19.19
CA SER A 56 -10.13 -24.32 -19.96
C SER A 56 -11.63 -24.13 -19.68
N ILE A 57 -12.17 -24.80 -18.68
CA ILE A 57 -13.54 -24.62 -18.20
C ILE A 57 -13.52 -24.07 -16.76
N GLY A 58 -14.69 -23.77 -16.19
CA GLY A 58 -14.75 -23.35 -14.79
C GLY A 58 -14.67 -24.54 -13.83
N GLU A 59 -13.73 -24.47 -12.90
CA GLU A 59 -13.42 -25.48 -11.90
C GLU A 59 -13.86 -25.08 -10.49
N VAL A 60 -13.98 -26.09 -9.63
CA VAL A 60 -13.94 -25.90 -8.18
C VAL A 60 -12.74 -26.67 -7.65
N ILE A 61 -11.70 -25.94 -7.23
CA ILE A 61 -10.49 -26.46 -6.61
C ILE A 61 -10.55 -26.14 -5.12
N ASP A 62 -10.64 -27.17 -4.27
CA ASP A 62 -10.76 -27.01 -2.82
C ASP A 62 -9.63 -27.77 -2.10
N ASN A 63 -8.64 -27.01 -1.62
CA ASN A 63 -7.52 -27.48 -0.81
C ASN A 63 -7.62 -27.00 0.65
N SER A 64 -8.82 -26.59 1.12
CA SER A 64 -9.03 -26.02 2.46
C SER A 64 -8.66 -26.92 3.63
N ALA A 65 -8.61 -28.24 3.41
CA ALA A 65 -8.21 -29.22 4.41
C ALA A 65 -6.70 -29.50 4.45
N THR A 66 -5.90 -28.80 3.66
CA THR A 66 -4.46 -29.04 3.50
C THR A 66 -3.61 -28.09 4.35
N THR A 67 -2.39 -28.52 4.65
CA THR A 67 -1.42 -27.76 5.47
C THR A 67 -0.07 -27.63 4.78
N ILE A 68 -0.05 -27.81 3.45
CA ILE A 68 1.17 -27.73 2.63
C ILE A 68 0.96 -26.61 1.62
N SER A 69 2.04 -25.97 1.18
CA SER A 69 1.96 -24.89 0.19
C SER A 69 1.65 -25.42 -1.22
N TYR A 70 0.72 -24.75 -1.89
CA TYR A 70 0.32 -24.99 -3.27
C TYR A 70 0.65 -23.79 -4.14
N TYR A 71 1.13 -24.06 -5.35
CA TYR A 71 0.87 -23.19 -6.48
C TYR A 71 -0.35 -23.74 -7.22
N ILE A 72 -1.36 -22.91 -7.43
CA ILE A 72 -2.59 -23.28 -8.16
C ILE A 72 -2.79 -22.29 -9.30
N ASN A 73 -3.03 -22.81 -10.50
CA ASN A 73 -3.44 -22.02 -11.66
C ASN A 73 -4.75 -22.59 -12.22
N GLY A 74 -5.84 -21.83 -12.14
CA GLY A 74 -7.18 -22.21 -12.60
C GLY A 74 -7.25 -22.40 -14.11
N GLY A 75 -6.59 -21.49 -14.85
CA GLY A 75 -6.45 -21.57 -16.28
C GLY A 75 -7.42 -20.61 -16.96
N ALA A 76 -8.33 -21.12 -17.77
CA ALA A 76 -9.41 -20.30 -18.33
C ALA A 76 -10.75 -20.86 -17.87
N GLY A 77 -11.75 -20.02 -17.71
CA GLY A 77 -13.01 -20.42 -17.10
C GLY A 77 -13.36 -19.50 -15.95
N ASN A 78 -14.49 -19.74 -15.30
CA ASN A 78 -14.82 -19.04 -14.06
C ASN A 78 -14.57 -20.03 -12.93
N ASP A 79 -13.43 -19.89 -12.27
CA ASP A 79 -12.92 -20.84 -11.29
C ASP A 79 -13.27 -20.42 -9.87
N VAL A 80 -13.42 -21.41 -9.00
CA VAL A 80 -13.45 -21.22 -7.54
C VAL A 80 -12.28 -21.98 -6.96
N ILE A 81 -11.28 -21.24 -6.47
CA ILE A 81 -10.04 -21.79 -5.94
C ILE A 81 -9.95 -21.46 -4.45
N THR A 82 -9.78 -22.49 -3.63
CA THR A 82 -9.55 -22.38 -2.19
C THR A 82 -8.23 -23.03 -1.83
N GLY A 83 -7.30 -22.24 -1.28
CA GLY A 83 -6.05 -22.67 -0.67
C GLY A 83 -6.25 -23.44 0.63
N GLY A 84 -5.16 -23.74 1.31
CA GLY A 84 -5.09 -24.42 2.61
C GLY A 84 -4.71 -23.47 3.74
N SER A 85 -4.02 -24.01 4.75
CA SER A 85 -3.55 -23.23 5.90
C SER A 85 -2.06 -22.87 5.84
N ALA A 86 -1.46 -22.97 4.66
CA ALA A 86 -0.05 -22.70 4.42
C ALA A 86 0.04 -21.66 3.31
N ASN A 87 1.20 -20.99 3.21
CA ASN A 87 1.45 -19.95 2.23
C ASN A 87 1.31 -20.48 0.79
N ASP A 88 0.21 -20.15 0.15
CA ASP A 88 -0.19 -20.62 -1.17
C ASP A 88 -0.04 -19.50 -2.23
N PHE A 89 0.01 -19.89 -3.49
CA PHE A 89 0.00 -18.96 -4.63
C PHE A 89 -1.14 -19.35 -5.58
N LEU A 90 -2.15 -18.49 -5.70
CA LEU A 90 -3.38 -18.73 -6.43
C LEU A 90 -3.47 -17.83 -7.66
N VAL A 91 -3.58 -18.43 -8.83
CA VAL A 91 -3.82 -17.75 -10.11
C VAL A 91 -5.20 -18.16 -10.62
N GLY A 92 -6.10 -17.20 -10.81
CA GLY A 92 -7.41 -17.43 -11.45
C GLY A 92 -7.21 -17.71 -12.94
N GLY A 93 -6.70 -16.70 -13.65
CA GLY A 93 -6.34 -16.80 -15.06
C GLY A 93 -7.27 -15.97 -15.93
N ALA A 94 -8.07 -16.59 -16.79
CA ALA A 94 -9.00 -15.87 -17.66
C ALA A 94 -10.44 -16.26 -17.38
N GLY A 95 -11.29 -15.28 -17.08
CA GLY A 95 -12.69 -15.44 -16.70
C GLY A 95 -12.93 -14.77 -15.35
N ASN A 96 -14.12 -14.96 -14.78
CA ASN A 96 -14.47 -14.34 -13.51
C ASN A 96 -14.24 -15.36 -12.39
N ASP A 97 -13.14 -15.20 -11.68
CA ASP A 97 -12.65 -16.17 -10.72
C ASP A 97 -12.94 -15.75 -9.28
N ARG A 98 -13.00 -16.75 -8.39
CA ARG A 98 -13.09 -16.56 -6.94
C ARG A 98 -11.90 -17.26 -6.28
N LEU A 99 -11.00 -16.47 -5.70
CA LEU A 99 -9.78 -16.94 -5.03
C LEU A 99 -9.92 -16.76 -3.51
N ILE A 100 -9.58 -17.80 -2.74
CA ILE A 100 -9.64 -17.80 -1.27
C ILE A 100 -8.34 -18.40 -0.74
N GLY A 101 -7.51 -17.63 -0.04
CA GLY A 101 -6.27 -18.10 0.58
C GLY A 101 -6.54 -18.94 1.83
N SER A 102 -7.29 -18.35 2.76
CA SER A 102 -7.66 -18.85 4.09
C SER A 102 -6.68 -18.44 5.19
N ALA A 103 -5.61 -19.18 5.41
CA ALA A 103 -4.65 -18.85 6.46
C ALA A 103 -3.23 -19.12 5.96
N GLY A 104 -2.27 -18.30 6.40
CA GLY A 104 -0.93 -18.29 5.84
C GLY A 104 -0.72 -17.01 5.06
N ASP A 105 0.52 -16.74 4.68
CA ASP A 105 0.85 -15.56 3.85
C ASP A 105 0.71 -15.96 2.38
N ASP A 106 -0.44 -15.69 1.80
CA ASP A 106 -0.85 -16.15 0.49
C ASP A 106 -0.57 -15.12 -0.62
N SER A 107 -0.50 -15.56 -1.86
CA SER A 107 -0.27 -14.71 -3.03
C SER A 107 -1.32 -14.93 -4.11
N PHE A 108 -1.76 -13.84 -4.76
CA PHE A 108 -2.90 -13.88 -5.68
C PHE A 108 -2.63 -13.16 -7.00
N ILE A 109 -3.09 -13.77 -8.09
CA ILE A 109 -3.30 -13.13 -9.39
C ILE A 109 -4.71 -13.49 -9.85
N GLY A 110 -5.62 -12.51 -9.89
CA GLY A 110 -6.95 -12.71 -10.49
C GLY A 110 -6.81 -13.00 -11.98
N GLY A 111 -6.19 -12.05 -12.69
CA GLY A 111 -5.97 -12.13 -14.12
C GLY A 111 -7.08 -11.41 -14.88
N GLY A 112 -7.45 -11.95 -16.04
CA GLY A 112 -8.38 -11.29 -16.93
C GLY A 112 -9.84 -11.62 -16.61
N GLY A 113 -10.58 -10.69 -16.06
CA GLY A 113 -12.02 -10.83 -15.82
C GLY A 113 -12.44 -10.03 -14.60
N ALA A 114 -13.65 -10.24 -14.09
CA ALA A 114 -14.07 -9.59 -12.85
C ALA A 114 -13.92 -10.59 -11.72
N ASP A 115 -12.79 -10.52 -11.01
CA ASP A 115 -12.40 -11.52 -10.02
C ASP A 115 -12.79 -11.09 -8.60
N THR A 116 -12.94 -12.07 -7.71
CA THR A 116 -13.09 -11.82 -6.28
C THR A 116 -12.01 -12.55 -5.50
N VAL A 117 -11.22 -11.80 -4.73
CA VAL A 117 -10.10 -12.33 -3.95
C VAL A 117 -10.37 -12.14 -2.46
N PHE A 118 -10.18 -13.21 -1.69
CA PHE A 118 -10.20 -13.23 -0.22
C PHE A 118 -8.88 -13.79 0.28
N GLY A 119 -8.05 -12.98 0.92
CA GLY A 119 -6.77 -13.42 1.49
C GLY A 119 -7.00 -14.31 2.70
N GLY A 120 -7.47 -13.74 3.79
CA GLY A 120 -7.84 -14.43 5.01
C GLY A 120 -7.03 -13.95 6.20
N ILE A 121 -6.27 -14.84 6.84
CA ILE A 121 -5.38 -14.51 7.96
C ILE A 121 -3.93 -14.70 7.50
N GLY A 122 -3.11 -13.69 7.68
CA GLY A 122 -1.71 -13.71 7.26
C GLY A 122 -1.39 -12.43 6.51
N ASN A 123 -0.12 -12.25 6.16
CA ASN A 123 0.31 -11.10 5.39
C ASN A 123 0.30 -11.45 3.91
N ASP A 124 -0.81 -11.16 3.25
CA ASP A 124 -1.11 -11.60 1.90
C ASP A 124 -0.59 -10.63 0.83
N THR A 125 -0.39 -11.12 -0.39
CA THR A 125 0.10 -10.32 -1.52
C THR A 125 -0.79 -10.49 -2.76
N ALA A 126 -1.47 -9.43 -3.18
CA ALA A 126 -2.09 -9.36 -4.49
C ALA A 126 -1.10 -8.80 -5.53
N ILE A 127 -0.99 -9.47 -6.67
CA ILE A 127 -0.21 -9.02 -7.83
C ILE A 127 -1.22 -8.62 -8.90
N PHE A 128 -1.23 -7.33 -9.24
CA PHE A 128 -2.27 -6.74 -10.08
C PHE A 128 -1.65 -5.95 -11.23
N ASN A 129 -2.15 -6.15 -12.44
CA ASN A 129 -1.82 -5.34 -13.60
C ASN A 129 -3.04 -4.56 -14.06
N VAL A 130 -3.05 -3.25 -13.77
CA VAL A 130 -4.18 -2.35 -14.05
C VAL A 130 -4.56 -2.24 -15.54
N SER A 131 -3.70 -2.73 -16.44
CA SER A 131 -3.92 -2.67 -17.89
C SER A 131 -4.43 -3.97 -18.50
N THR A 132 -4.23 -5.11 -17.83
CA THR A 132 -4.61 -6.43 -18.35
C THR A 132 -5.66 -7.11 -17.51
N ASP A 133 -5.67 -6.82 -16.22
CA ASP A 133 -6.62 -7.38 -15.28
C ASP A 133 -7.95 -6.65 -15.41
N GLY A 134 -9.04 -7.29 -14.99
CA GLY A 134 -10.36 -6.69 -15.13
C GLY A 134 -10.81 -5.95 -13.87
N ALA A 135 -12.10 -6.07 -13.57
CA ALA A 135 -12.75 -5.26 -12.53
C ALA A 135 -12.87 -6.08 -11.24
N ASP A 136 -11.81 -6.04 -10.44
CA ASP A 136 -11.65 -6.98 -9.33
C ASP A 136 -12.18 -6.41 -8.02
N ALA A 137 -12.64 -7.30 -7.15
CA ALA A 137 -12.98 -7.02 -5.76
C ALA A 137 -12.04 -7.83 -4.85
N VAL A 138 -11.20 -7.15 -4.09
CA VAL A 138 -10.14 -7.76 -3.28
C VAL A 138 -10.34 -7.36 -1.82
N ASN A 139 -10.28 -8.34 -0.93
CA ASN A 139 -10.18 -8.16 0.52
C ASN A 139 -9.11 -9.14 0.99
N LEU A 140 -7.98 -8.65 1.50
CA LEU A 140 -6.87 -9.52 1.90
C LEU A 140 -7.00 -9.94 3.37
N GLY A 141 -7.73 -9.19 4.18
CA GLY A 141 -8.29 -9.63 5.44
C GLY A 141 -7.47 -9.15 6.62
N VAL A 142 -6.92 -10.08 7.40
CA VAL A 142 -6.18 -9.75 8.62
C VAL A 142 -4.70 -9.96 8.38
N GLY A 143 -3.95 -8.86 8.39
CA GLY A 143 -2.50 -8.85 8.31
C GLY A 143 -1.99 -7.50 7.83
N ASP A 144 -0.68 -7.42 7.64
CA ASP A 144 -0.08 -6.32 6.89
C ASP A 144 -0.01 -6.75 5.42
N ASP A 145 -1.02 -6.33 4.66
CA ASP A 145 -1.24 -6.84 3.32
C ASP A 145 -0.60 -5.97 2.23
N ARG A 146 -0.29 -6.59 1.09
CA ARG A 146 0.46 -5.96 0.01
C ARG A 146 -0.23 -6.07 -1.33
N VAL A 147 -0.25 -4.97 -2.08
CA VAL A 147 -0.68 -4.96 -3.49
C VAL A 147 0.45 -4.45 -4.38
N ASN A 148 1.00 -5.34 -5.20
CA ASN A 148 1.99 -4.98 -6.22
C ASN A 148 1.27 -4.62 -7.52
N VAL A 149 1.32 -3.33 -7.89
CA VAL A 149 0.60 -2.78 -9.04
C VAL A 149 1.57 -2.54 -10.19
N SER A 150 1.30 -3.20 -11.31
CA SER A 150 1.98 -2.99 -12.58
C SER A 150 1.02 -2.45 -13.64
N ALA A 151 1.58 -1.98 -14.76
CA ALA A 151 0.79 -1.49 -15.88
C ALA A 151 1.48 -1.83 -17.21
N ALA A 152 0.71 -1.80 -18.30
CA ALA A 152 1.24 -1.96 -19.65
C ALA A 152 2.07 -0.73 -20.07
N THR A 153 2.97 -0.95 -21.03
CA THR A 153 3.81 0.12 -21.59
C THR A 153 2.99 1.32 -22.04
N GLY A 154 3.32 2.51 -21.52
CA GLY A 154 2.65 3.77 -21.86
C GLY A 154 1.69 4.27 -20.79
N THR A 155 1.29 3.42 -19.84
CA THR A 155 0.61 3.82 -18.61
C THR A 155 1.65 4.11 -17.54
N THR A 156 1.80 5.37 -17.15
CA THR A 156 2.81 5.81 -16.16
C THR A 156 2.21 6.19 -14.81
N GLN A 157 0.87 6.23 -14.71
CA GLN A 157 0.17 6.70 -13.53
C GLN A 157 -1.09 5.88 -13.28
N VAL A 158 -1.36 5.61 -12.01
CA VAL A 158 -2.54 4.90 -11.53
C VAL A 158 -3.21 5.76 -10.48
N ARG A 159 -4.50 6.01 -10.63
CA ARG A 159 -5.29 6.69 -9.61
C ARG A 159 -5.62 5.74 -8.48
N LEU A 160 -5.30 6.14 -7.26
CA LEU A 160 -5.91 5.58 -6.06
C LEU A 160 -6.87 6.63 -5.51
N THR A 161 -8.14 6.27 -5.37
CA THR A 161 -9.15 7.13 -4.75
C THR A 161 -9.60 6.49 -3.45
N PHE A 162 -9.43 7.23 -2.37
CA PHE A 162 -9.95 6.88 -1.06
C PHE A 162 -11.03 7.86 -0.70
N THR A 163 -12.09 7.35 -0.09
CA THR A 163 -13.01 8.18 0.68
C THR A 163 -12.81 7.75 2.11
N SER A 164 -12.45 8.66 3.01
CA SER A 164 -12.54 8.39 4.46
C SER A 164 -14.00 8.15 4.92
N ALA A 165 -14.95 8.15 3.98
CA ALA A 165 -16.30 7.61 4.10
C ALA A 165 -16.69 6.85 2.80
N GLU A 166 -16.33 5.57 2.75
CA GLU A 166 -16.95 4.48 1.97
C GLU A 166 -16.86 4.50 0.44
N VAL A 167 -16.02 3.60 -0.09
CA VAL A 167 -16.20 3.06 -1.44
C VAL A 167 -16.95 1.72 -1.34
N GLY A 168 -18.27 1.76 -1.15
CA GLY A 168 -19.11 0.54 -1.04
C GLY A 168 -20.36 0.43 -1.94
N ASN A 169 -20.75 1.46 -2.71
CA ASN A 169 -22.07 1.47 -3.35
C ASN A 169 -22.13 1.02 -4.83
N GLY A 170 -21.02 0.53 -5.41
CA GLY A 170 -20.98 0.13 -6.82
C GLY A 170 -21.27 1.25 -7.84
N ASN A 171 -21.27 2.53 -7.43
CA ASN A 171 -21.50 3.67 -8.31
C ASN A 171 -20.18 4.21 -8.89
N ALA A 172 -20.19 4.82 -10.07
CA ALA A 172 -19.03 5.46 -10.71
C ALA A 172 -18.79 6.90 -10.23
N ALA A 173 -19.70 7.46 -9.43
CA ALA A 173 -19.60 8.81 -8.87
C ALA A 173 -19.95 8.77 -7.38
N ASP A 174 -19.08 9.35 -6.55
CA ASP A 174 -19.15 9.35 -5.08
C ASP A 174 -20.17 10.36 -4.50
N ALA A 175 -21.15 10.78 -5.30
CA ALA A 175 -22.18 11.71 -4.86
C ALA A 175 -23.27 10.97 -4.07
N GLY A 176 -23.27 11.12 -2.74
CA GLY A 176 -24.42 10.78 -1.88
C GLY A 176 -24.26 9.59 -0.92
N THR A 177 -23.04 9.22 -0.53
CA THR A 177 -22.82 8.31 0.62
C THR A 177 -23.09 9.05 1.94
N ALA A 178 -23.68 8.36 2.91
CA ALA A 178 -23.95 8.88 4.25
C ALA A 178 -22.78 8.49 5.16
N ALA A 179 -22.36 9.37 6.07
CA ALA A 179 -21.23 9.10 6.96
C ALA A 179 -21.44 7.84 7.84
N ASN A 180 -20.39 7.00 7.93
CA ASN A 180 -20.17 5.95 8.95
C ASN A 180 -21.04 4.68 8.85
N GLN A 181 -21.00 3.98 7.71
CA GLN A 181 -21.49 2.62 7.51
C GLN A 181 -20.32 1.72 7.12
N ASP A 182 -19.76 1.07 8.14
CA ASP A 182 -18.66 0.10 8.16
C ASP A 182 -17.31 0.64 7.62
N GLY A 183 -16.27 0.72 8.44
CA GLY A 183 -15.63 -0.43 9.06
C GLY A 183 -14.35 -0.82 8.32
N GLY A 184 -14.19 -0.39 7.05
CA GLY A 184 -12.98 -0.62 6.26
C GLY A 184 -12.64 0.43 5.21
N LEU A 185 -11.33 0.58 4.96
CA LEU A 185 -10.80 1.53 3.98
C LEU A 185 -10.94 0.95 2.56
N ALA A 186 -12.05 1.29 1.90
CA ALA A 186 -12.22 0.87 0.51
C ALA A 186 -11.45 1.78 -0.46
N VAL A 187 -10.60 1.18 -1.29
CA VAL A 187 -9.76 1.83 -2.30
C VAL A 187 -10.33 1.56 -3.67
N ARG A 188 -10.49 2.61 -4.49
CA ARG A 188 -10.59 2.42 -5.95
C ARG A 188 -9.24 2.58 -6.60
N LEU A 189 -8.92 1.64 -7.49
CA LEU A 189 -7.72 1.68 -8.29
C LEU A 189 -8.08 1.66 -9.78
N GLN A 190 -7.53 2.61 -10.56
CA GLN A 190 -7.79 2.72 -11.99
C GLN A 190 -6.62 3.38 -12.73
N ALA A 191 -6.36 2.96 -13.99
CA ALA A 191 -5.30 3.55 -14.81
C ALA A 191 -5.63 5.00 -15.23
N GLU A 192 -4.58 5.82 -15.34
CA GLU A 192 -4.66 7.15 -15.98
C GLU A 192 -3.90 7.17 -17.31
N ASP A 193 -4.48 7.85 -18.31
CA ASP A 193 -3.75 8.16 -19.53
C ASP A 193 -2.78 9.35 -19.34
N ALA A 194 -1.97 9.65 -20.35
CA ALA A 194 -0.99 10.74 -20.30
C ALA A 194 -1.59 12.14 -20.12
N THR A 195 -2.92 12.29 -20.23
CA THR A 195 -3.65 13.54 -19.98
C THR A 195 -4.32 13.59 -18.60
N GLY A 196 -4.18 12.51 -17.81
CA GLY A 196 -4.82 12.34 -16.50
C GLY A 196 -6.29 11.91 -16.58
N ALA A 197 -6.73 11.42 -17.74
CA ALA A 197 -8.07 10.86 -17.92
C ALA A 197 -8.08 9.40 -17.46
N LEU A 198 -9.16 9.01 -16.78
CA LEU A 198 -9.36 7.64 -16.31
C LEU A 198 -9.60 6.68 -17.48
N THR A 199 -8.92 5.54 -17.44
CA THR A 199 -9.01 4.48 -18.46
C THR A 199 -9.02 3.10 -17.80
N GLY A 200 -9.43 2.07 -18.56
CA GLY A 200 -9.45 0.69 -18.07
C GLY A 200 -10.57 0.39 -17.06
N ALA A 201 -10.51 -0.81 -16.50
CA ALA A 201 -11.42 -1.28 -15.47
C ALA A 201 -11.17 -0.56 -14.12
N VAL A 202 -12.14 -0.67 -13.21
CA VAL A 202 -12.02 -0.15 -11.84
C VAL A 202 -11.98 -1.36 -10.92
N SER A 203 -10.88 -1.52 -10.20
CA SER A 203 -10.76 -2.50 -9.14
C SER A 203 -11.00 -1.86 -7.78
N ARG A 204 -11.46 -2.68 -6.83
CA ARG A 204 -11.80 -2.29 -5.47
C ARG A 204 -11.01 -3.15 -4.50
N PHE A 205 -10.37 -2.51 -3.54
CA PHE A 205 -9.71 -3.17 -2.42
C PHE A 205 -10.44 -2.72 -1.16
N ASP A 206 -11.01 -3.65 -0.42
CA ASP A 206 -11.81 -3.41 0.77
C ASP A 206 -11.08 -4.07 1.94
N ASP A 207 -10.10 -3.34 2.48
CA ASP A 207 -9.08 -3.91 3.36
C ASP A 207 -8.42 -2.83 4.23
N GLU A 208 -8.03 -3.19 5.44
CA GLU A 208 -7.25 -2.35 6.35
C GLU A 208 -5.81 -2.87 6.44
N GLY A 209 -4.84 -2.02 6.83
CA GLY A 209 -3.45 -2.48 6.95
C GLY A 209 -2.77 -2.79 5.61
N ILE A 210 -3.33 -2.27 4.52
CA ILE A 210 -2.90 -2.58 3.15
C ILE A 210 -1.88 -1.55 2.63
N THR A 211 -0.86 -2.05 1.91
CA THR A 211 0.12 -1.21 1.23
C THR A 211 0.20 -1.51 -0.27
N PHE A 212 -0.06 -0.49 -1.08
CA PHE A 212 0.09 -0.53 -2.53
C PHE A 212 1.49 -0.10 -2.92
N PHE A 213 2.12 -0.86 -3.83
CA PHE A 213 3.43 -0.55 -4.39
C PHE A 213 3.35 -0.51 -5.90
N SER A 214 3.87 0.56 -6.50
CA SER A 214 3.95 0.66 -7.94
C SER A 214 5.19 -0.05 -8.48
N SER A 215 5.06 -0.67 -9.65
CA SER A 215 6.20 -1.14 -10.43
C SER A 215 7.03 0.03 -10.95
N ALA A 216 8.31 -0.22 -11.27
CA ALA A 216 9.20 0.82 -11.78
C ALA A 216 8.63 1.53 -13.03
N GLY A 217 8.55 2.86 -12.98
CA GLY A 217 8.00 3.69 -14.07
C GLY A 217 6.49 3.94 -13.98
N VAL A 218 5.82 3.38 -12.97
CA VAL A 218 4.44 3.67 -12.60
C VAL A 218 4.43 4.42 -11.28
N THR A 219 3.50 5.36 -11.11
CA THR A 219 3.31 6.12 -9.87
C THR A 219 1.84 6.18 -9.50
N PHE A 220 1.54 6.38 -8.23
CA PHE A 220 0.19 6.61 -7.75
C PHE A 220 -0.14 8.10 -7.74
N ASP A 221 -1.26 8.44 -8.37
CA ASP A 221 -1.94 9.72 -8.19
C ASP A 221 -3.03 9.52 -7.13
N VAL A 222 -2.72 9.93 -5.90
CA VAL A 222 -3.67 9.79 -4.80
C VAL A 222 -4.72 10.90 -4.89
N ARG A 223 -5.98 10.48 -4.87
CA ARG A 223 -7.16 11.34 -4.70
C ARG A 223 -7.78 11.01 -3.36
N ASP A 224 -7.26 11.66 -2.34
CA ASP A 224 -7.93 11.73 -1.05
C ASP A 224 -8.91 12.92 -1.09
N LEU A 225 -10.19 12.59 -1.09
CA LEU A 225 -11.27 13.57 -1.20
C LEU A 225 -11.52 14.33 0.11
N VAL A 226 -10.89 13.91 1.22
CA VAL A 226 -11.12 14.44 2.58
C VAL A 226 -10.00 15.37 3.01
N SER A 227 -8.74 15.03 2.73
CA SER A 227 -7.59 15.92 2.94
C SER A 227 -7.57 17.15 2.03
N GLY A 228 -8.38 17.15 0.97
CA GLY A 228 -8.35 18.20 -0.05
C GLY A 228 -7.08 18.18 -0.90
N THR A 229 -6.29 17.09 -0.87
CA THR A 229 -5.10 16.95 -1.71
C THR A 229 -5.52 16.95 -3.19
N ALA A 230 -5.26 18.06 -3.88
CA ALA A 230 -5.56 18.21 -5.29
C ALA A 230 -4.26 18.23 -6.13
N ARG A 231 -4.05 17.15 -6.90
CA ARG A 231 -3.18 16.98 -8.07
C ARG A 231 -1.69 17.28 -7.91
N GLY A 232 -0.86 16.26 -8.16
CA GLY A 232 0.49 16.47 -8.69
C GLY A 232 1.57 15.57 -8.11
N ASP A 233 1.34 15.01 -6.92
CA ASP A 233 2.36 14.24 -6.22
C ASP A 233 2.27 12.77 -6.63
N GLN A 234 3.39 12.28 -7.15
CA GLN A 234 3.56 10.94 -7.66
C GLN A 234 4.22 10.10 -6.57
N PHE A 235 3.44 9.22 -5.96
CA PHE A 235 3.94 8.33 -4.91
C PHE A 235 4.34 6.98 -5.51
N ALA A 236 5.40 6.38 -4.99
CA ALA A 236 5.79 5.02 -5.34
C ALA A 236 5.01 3.98 -4.50
N ALA A 237 4.59 4.37 -3.32
CA ALA A 237 3.79 3.54 -2.44
C ALA A 237 2.64 4.32 -1.79
N VAL A 238 1.57 3.60 -1.46
CA VAL A 238 0.47 4.11 -0.65
C VAL A 238 0.20 3.12 0.46
N GLN A 239 0.33 3.55 1.71
CA GLN A 239 0.11 2.73 2.89
C GLN A 239 -1.09 3.23 3.67
N LEU A 240 -1.97 2.31 4.03
CA LEU A 240 -3.17 2.56 4.81
C LEU A 240 -3.08 1.76 6.11
N GLY A 241 -3.24 2.44 7.24
CA GLY A 241 -3.37 1.81 8.54
C GLY A 241 -4.73 1.17 8.76
N THR A 242 -5.06 0.96 10.01
CA THR A 242 -6.23 0.25 10.49
C THR A 242 -7.12 1.18 11.33
N GLN A 243 -7.97 0.58 12.17
CA GLN A 243 -8.74 1.31 13.18
C GLN A 243 -8.07 1.29 14.56
N ALA A 244 -6.92 0.64 14.69
CA ALA A 244 -6.16 0.51 15.93
C ALA A 244 -5.01 1.54 15.98
N ASP A 245 -4.36 1.63 17.14
CA ASP A 245 -3.12 2.42 17.26
C ASP A 245 -2.00 1.72 16.47
N ASP A 246 -1.63 2.28 15.33
CA ASP A 246 -0.68 1.69 14.39
C ASP A 246 0.74 2.24 14.53
N VAL A 247 1.72 1.41 14.16
CA VAL A 247 3.13 1.81 14.02
C VAL A 247 3.56 1.60 12.58
N LEU A 248 3.52 2.68 11.79
CA LEU A 248 3.85 2.68 10.37
C LEU A 248 5.27 3.24 10.19
N ASP A 249 6.27 2.35 10.21
CA ASP A 249 7.69 2.72 10.16
C ASP A 249 8.33 2.44 8.79
N ASN A 250 8.47 3.50 7.99
CA ASN A 250 9.19 3.47 6.71
C ASN A 250 10.58 4.14 6.80
N SER A 251 11.18 4.24 7.99
CA SER A 251 12.47 4.93 8.21
C SER A 251 13.63 4.42 7.34
N ALA A 252 13.59 3.16 6.88
CA ALA A 252 14.60 2.56 6.00
C ALA A 252 14.31 2.78 4.49
N SER A 253 13.16 3.35 4.14
CA SER A 253 12.73 3.57 2.78
C SER A 253 13.47 4.72 2.09
N THR A 254 13.63 4.62 0.77
CA THR A 254 14.11 5.69 -0.10
C THR A 254 13.12 6.04 -1.22
N ILE A 255 11.89 5.54 -1.14
CA ILE A 255 10.81 5.81 -2.11
C ILE A 255 9.74 6.67 -1.45
N SER A 256 8.99 7.43 -2.25
CA SER A 256 7.93 8.31 -1.75
C SER A 256 6.66 7.54 -1.38
N TYR A 257 6.10 7.84 -0.21
CA TYR A 257 4.86 7.30 0.33
C TYR A 257 3.78 8.37 0.45
N TYR A 258 2.55 7.98 0.16
CA TYR A 258 1.39 8.53 0.86
C TYR A 258 1.04 7.56 1.99
N ILE A 259 0.93 8.05 3.22
CA ILE A 259 0.60 7.25 4.39
C ILE A 259 -0.64 7.84 5.06
N ASN A 260 -1.62 6.99 5.39
CA ASN A 260 -2.77 7.37 6.19
C ASN A 260 -2.92 6.40 7.36
N GLY A 261 -2.77 6.90 8.60
CA GLY A 261 -2.87 6.11 9.82
C GLY A 261 -4.27 5.56 10.07
N GLY A 262 -5.30 6.32 9.68
CA GLY A 262 -6.69 5.91 9.81
C GLY A 262 -7.30 6.43 11.10
N THR A 263 -7.67 5.54 12.02
CA THR A 263 -8.14 5.94 13.35
C THR A 263 -7.31 5.24 14.40
N GLY A 264 -7.08 5.86 15.55
CA GLY A 264 -6.15 5.35 16.53
C GLY A 264 -5.16 6.45 16.89
N ASN A 265 -4.29 6.21 17.87
CA ASN A 265 -3.16 7.09 18.12
C ASN A 265 -1.95 6.51 17.41
N ASP A 266 -1.70 6.99 16.20
CA ASP A 266 -0.78 6.35 15.28
C ASP A 266 0.63 6.93 15.42
N THR A 267 1.64 6.11 15.17
CA THR A 267 3.04 6.54 15.03
C THR A 267 3.50 6.30 13.60
N ILE A 268 3.77 7.37 12.87
CA ILE A 268 4.05 7.33 11.43
C ILE A 268 5.45 7.90 11.14
N THR A 269 6.27 7.16 10.40
CA THR A 269 7.57 7.61 9.87
C THR A 269 7.66 7.42 8.36
N GLY A 270 7.89 8.50 7.59
CA GLY A 270 7.88 8.49 6.11
C GLY A 270 9.14 7.89 5.47
N GLY A 271 10.32 8.34 5.89
CA GLY A 271 11.60 7.77 5.46
C GLY A 271 12.52 8.78 4.80
N GLY A 272 13.19 8.37 3.72
CA GLY A 272 14.23 9.17 3.07
C GLY A 272 13.81 9.86 1.76
N ALA A 273 12.51 9.93 1.46
CA ALA A 273 11.97 10.59 0.27
C ALA A 273 10.99 11.70 0.68
N SER A 274 10.47 12.46 -0.29
CA SER A 274 9.38 13.40 -0.02
C SER A 274 8.06 12.65 0.09
N ASP A 275 7.53 12.60 1.30
CA ASP A 275 6.36 11.82 1.70
C ASP A 275 5.15 12.71 2.03
N PHE A 276 3.97 12.11 2.05
CA PHE A 276 2.73 12.75 2.48
C PHE A 276 2.08 11.91 3.58
N LEU A 277 2.07 12.42 4.81
CA LEU A 277 1.60 11.71 5.99
C LEU A 277 0.28 12.30 6.47
N VAL A 278 -0.69 11.43 6.73
CA VAL A 278 -1.98 11.74 7.35
C VAL A 278 -2.09 10.91 8.63
N GLY A 279 -2.19 11.57 9.78
CA GLY A 279 -2.43 10.92 11.08
C GLY A 279 -3.82 10.29 11.07
N GLY A 280 -4.84 11.14 11.02
CA GLY A 280 -6.23 10.71 10.88
C GLY A 280 -7.05 11.12 12.09
N ALA A 281 -7.67 10.18 12.78
CA ALA A 281 -8.43 10.47 14.00
C ALA A 281 -7.76 9.85 15.22
N GLY A 282 -7.44 10.68 16.21
CA GLY A 282 -6.70 10.28 17.41
C GLY A 282 -5.56 11.26 17.65
N SER A 283 -4.68 10.95 18.61
CA SER A 283 -3.52 11.81 18.93
C SER A 283 -2.27 11.20 18.33
N ASP A 284 -1.90 11.67 17.15
CA ASP A 284 -0.93 11.00 16.30
C ASP A 284 0.48 11.57 16.48
N THR A 285 1.49 10.76 16.17
CA THR A 285 2.90 11.15 16.13
C THR A 285 3.44 10.97 14.72
N LEU A 286 3.79 12.07 14.05
CA LEU A 286 4.20 12.07 12.65
C LEU A 286 5.65 12.56 12.50
N ASN A 287 6.49 11.78 11.82
CA ASN A 287 7.85 12.14 11.46
C ASN A 287 8.06 11.92 9.95
N GLY A 288 8.25 12.99 9.19
CA GLY A 288 8.43 12.89 7.73
C GLY A 288 9.69 12.10 7.37
N GLY A 289 10.74 12.30 8.17
CA GLY A 289 12.04 11.71 7.93
C GLY A 289 12.94 12.74 7.28
N ALA A 290 13.49 12.46 6.11
CA ALA A 290 14.37 13.37 5.37
C ALA A 290 13.73 13.81 4.06
N ASN A 291 14.09 15.00 3.59
CA ASN A 291 13.56 15.73 2.41
C ASN A 291 12.33 16.57 2.76
N ASN A 292 11.53 16.96 1.78
CA ASN A 292 10.46 17.91 2.02
C ASN A 292 9.15 17.15 2.08
N ASP A 293 8.59 17.05 3.27
CA ASP A 293 7.41 16.24 3.56
C ASP A 293 6.18 17.10 3.80
N GLN A 294 5.02 16.49 3.64
CA GLN A 294 3.74 17.10 3.94
C GLN A 294 3.02 16.31 5.02
N HIS A 295 2.39 17.02 5.94
CA HIS A 295 1.70 16.45 7.09
C HIS A 295 0.29 16.98 7.23
N ILE A 296 -0.63 16.08 7.56
CA ILE A 296 -1.95 16.37 8.11
C ILE A 296 -2.03 15.61 9.43
N GLY A 297 -2.19 16.32 10.55
CA GLY A 297 -2.41 15.67 11.85
C GLY A 297 -3.79 15.03 11.88
N GLY A 298 -4.80 15.80 11.49
CA GLY A 298 -6.19 15.40 11.50
C GLY A 298 -6.88 15.80 12.79
N ALA A 299 -7.61 14.87 13.40
CA ALA A 299 -8.46 15.13 14.54
C ALA A 299 -7.86 14.58 15.84
N GLY A 300 -7.31 15.45 16.66
CA GLY A 300 -6.92 15.12 18.02
C GLY A 300 -5.85 16.08 18.51
N ALA A 301 -4.90 15.58 19.29
CA ALA A 301 -3.74 16.37 19.73
C ALA A 301 -2.49 15.74 19.17
N ASP A 302 -2.05 16.26 18.02
CA ASP A 302 -1.03 15.62 17.21
C ASP A 302 0.35 16.17 17.52
N THR A 303 1.38 15.35 17.32
CA THR A 303 2.78 15.71 17.53
C THR A 303 3.57 15.50 16.25
N PHE A 304 4.06 16.59 15.68
CA PHE A 304 4.95 16.58 14.52
C PHE A 304 6.41 16.56 15.00
N VAL A 305 7.10 15.45 14.80
CA VAL A 305 8.45 15.19 15.33
C VAL A 305 9.47 15.41 14.23
N PHE A 306 10.48 16.24 14.50
CA PHE A 306 11.58 16.48 13.58
C PHE A 306 12.89 15.96 14.16
N THR A 307 13.64 15.23 13.33
CA THR A 307 14.93 14.63 13.71
C THR A 307 16.03 15.02 12.72
N SER A 308 17.21 14.39 12.79
CA SER A 308 18.40 14.85 12.05
C SER A 308 18.20 14.94 10.54
N GLY A 309 18.24 16.18 10.02
CA GLY A 309 18.18 16.48 8.59
C GLY A 309 16.77 16.32 8.02
N PRO A 310 15.76 16.99 8.61
CA PRO A 310 14.37 16.76 8.22
C PRO A 310 14.13 17.25 6.80
N GLY A 311 14.62 18.44 6.47
CA GLY A 311 14.30 19.13 5.23
C GLY A 311 13.19 20.15 5.49
N ASN A 312 12.59 20.69 4.43
CA ASN A 312 11.61 21.77 4.56
C ASN A 312 10.20 21.22 4.44
N ASP A 313 9.53 21.11 5.59
CA ASP A 313 8.28 20.38 5.71
C ASP A 313 7.09 21.32 5.84
N THR A 314 5.92 20.83 5.44
CA THR A 314 4.66 21.57 5.53
C THR A 314 3.63 20.82 6.35
N ILE A 315 3.12 21.45 7.40
CA ILE A 315 1.97 20.99 8.17
C ILE A 315 0.73 21.75 7.67
N LEU A 316 -0.28 21.00 7.23
CA LEU A 316 -1.40 21.55 6.47
C LEU A 316 -2.60 21.98 7.32
N ASP A 317 -2.73 21.46 8.54
CA ASP A 317 -3.93 21.63 9.39
C ASP A 317 -3.63 21.94 10.86
N PHE A 318 -2.42 22.41 11.16
CA PHE A 318 -1.96 22.66 12.53
C PHE A 318 -2.93 23.50 13.38
N VAL A 319 -3.32 22.97 14.53
CA VAL A 319 -4.21 23.58 15.51
C VAL A 319 -3.42 24.04 16.75
N SER A 320 -3.09 25.33 16.78
CA SER A 320 -2.37 25.92 17.93
C SER A 320 -3.09 25.70 19.28
N GLY A 321 -2.30 25.41 20.31
CA GLY A 321 -2.75 25.06 21.66
C GLY A 321 -3.21 23.63 21.82
N THR A 322 -3.35 22.87 20.73
CA THR A 322 -3.74 21.46 20.73
C THR A 322 -2.58 20.60 20.24
N ASP A 323 -2.10 20.89 19.03
CA ASP A 323 -1.00 20.17 18.42
C ASP A 323 0.37 20.66 18.92
N LYS A 324 1.40 19.86 18.68
CA LYS A 324 2.77 20.11 19.11
C LYS A 324 3.77 19.87 17.99
N VAL A 325 4.86 20.64 18.04
CA VAL A 325 6.06 20.42 17.23
C VAL A 325 7.19 20.01 18.16
N ASP A 326 7.77 18.83 17.97
CA ASP A 326 8.87 18.32 18.79
C ASP A 326 10.21 18.48 18.08
N LEU A 327 11.08 19.32 18.68
CA LEU A 327 12.46 19.58 18.26
C LEU A 327 13.48 19.08 19.30
N SER A 328 13.05 18.29 20.29
CA SER A 328 13.90 17.86 21.39
C SER A 328 15.11 17.02 20.96
N ALA A 329 15.03 16.38 19.79
CA ALA A 329 16.13 15.64 19.18
C ALA A 329 17.36 16.51 18.87
N PHE A 330 17.20 17.83 18.71
CA PHE A 330 18.29 18.74 18.35
C PHE A 330 19.02 19.34 19.56
N GLY A 331 18.43 19.30 20.76
CA GLY A 331 19.01 19.91 21.95
C GLY A 331 19.16 21.44 21.87
N ILE A 332 18.30 22.09 21.08
CA ILE A 332 18.21 23.53 20.90
C ILE A 332 17.22 24.15 21.90
N THR A 333 17.03 25.47 21.83
CA THR A 333 16.08 26.22 22.65
C THR A 333 15.15 27.06 21.80
N ALA A 334 14.14 27.67 22.44
CA ALA A 334 13.25 28.62 21.76
C ALA A 334 13.97 29.83 21.15
N ALA A 335 15.22 30.14 21.54
CA ALA A 335 15.99 31.22 20.93
C ALA A 335 16.50 30.87 19.52
N ASP A 336 16.56 29.57 19.22
CA ASP A 336 17.10 29.02 17.97
C ASP A 336 16.00 28.81 16.91
N VAL A 337 14.76 29.24 17.21
CA VAL A 337 13.63 29.21 16.29
C VAL A 337 13.15 30.62 16.01
N SER A 338 13.10 30.97 14.73
CA SER A 338 12.63 32.27 14.24
C SER A 338 11.29 32.12 13.52
N PHE A 339 10.37 33.05 13.76
CA PHE A 339 9.04 33.01 13.16
C PHE A 339 8.85 34.16 12.17
N SER A 340 8.30 33.83 11.01
CA SER A 340 7.89 34.81 10.01
C SER A 340 6.51 34.48 9.47
N SER A 341 5.81 35.47 8.91
CA SER A 341 4.52 35.22 8.28
C SER A 341 4.39 36.03 7.00
N VAL A 342 4.05 35.35 5.92
CA VAL A 342 3.90 35.94 4.59
C VAL A 342 2.60 35.42 3.99
N GLY A 343 1.70 36.33 3.59
CA GLY A 343 0.46 35.95 2.91
C GLY A 343 -0.50 35.08 3.73
N GLY A 344 -0.43 35.11 5.06
CA GLY A 344 -1.27 34.28 5.94
C GLY A 344 -0.74 32.87 6.18
N VAL A 345 0.51 32.59 5.77
CA VAL A 345 1.25 31.38 6.08
C VAL A 345 2.34 31.73 7.09
N THR A 346 2.49 30.89 8.12
CA THR A 346 3.55 31.04 9.13
C THR A 346 4.70 30.08 8.81
N PHE A 347 5.93 30.56 8.98
CA PHE A 347 7.15 29.78 8.83
C PHE A 347 7.93 29.82 10.15
N ALA A 348 8.34 28.66 10.64
CA ALA A 348 9.35 28.52 11.67
C ALA A 348 10.68 28.14 11.01
N GLY A 349 11.67 29.02 11.06
CA GLY A 349 13.04 28.71 10.66
C GLY A 349 13.83 28.23 11.87
N VAL A 350 14.38 27.02 11.79
CA VAL A 350 15.10 26.36 12.88
C VAL A 350 16.60 26.39 12.58
N ASP A 351 17.37 27.01 13.47
CA ASP A 351 18.83 27.03 13.45
C ASP A 351 19.35 25.97 14.43
N THR A 352 19.97 24.91 13.94
CA THR A 352 20.49 23.82 14.78
C THR A 352 21.97 23.96 15.10
N ASN A 353 22.64 24.95 14.51
CA ASN A 353 24.10 25.09 14.57
C ASN A 353 24.59 26.44 15.16
N ALA A 354 23.66 27.35 15.46
CA ALA A 354 23.86 28.68 16.03
C ALA A 354 24.69 29.63 15.17
N ASP A 355 24.50 29.60 13.84
CA ASP A 355 25.10 30.54 12.89
C ASP A 355 24.14 31.67 12.43
N ASP A 356 22.99 31.78 13.08
CA ASP A 356 21.90 32.72 12.79
C ASP A 356 21.26 32.49 11.40
N LEU A 357 21.44 31.30 10.81
CA LEU A 357 20.77 30.87 9.58
C LEU A 357 19.92 29.63 9.85
N ALA A 358 18.69 29.62 9.32
CA ALA A 358 17.84 28.45 9.43
C ALA A 358 18.43 27.28 8.61
N ASP A 359 18.66 26.15 9.26
CA ASP A 359 19.07 24.89 8.63
C ASP A 359 17.89 24.24 7.90
N PHE A 360 16.68 24.41 8.44
CA PHE A 360 15.44 23.97 7.82
C PHE A 360 14.25 24.84 8.24
N THR A 361 13.12 24.64 7.56
CA THR A 361 11.88 25.38 7.82
C THR A 361 10.69 24.45 8.00
N VAL A 362 9.81 24.79 8.94
CA VAL A 362 8.48 24.20 9.07
C VAL A 362 7.45 25.24 8.65
N GLN A 363 6.70 24.93 7.61
CA GLN A 363 5.62 25.76 7.10
C GLN A 363 4.29 25.30 7.70
N PHE A 364 3.49 26.24 8.21
CA PHE A 364 2.13 25.99 8.68
C PHE A 364 1.13 26.59 7.69
N ALA A 365 0.45 25.74 6.91
CA ALA A 365 -0.59 26.21 6.01
C ALA A 365 -1.87 26.51 6.82
N GLY A 366 -2.47 27.69 6.64
CA GLY A 366 -3.80 27.99 7.19
C GLY A 366 -3.88 28.61 8.60
N THR A 367 -2.76 28.83 9.29
CA THR A 367 -2.75 29.44 10.64
C THR A 367 -2.96 30.96 10.60
N SER A 368 -4.21 31.41 10.44
CA SER A 368 -4.45 32.85 10.21
C SER A 368 -4.41 33.78 11.44
N THR A 369 -4.34 33.29 12.69
CA THR A 369 -4.43 34.23 13.85
C THR A 369 -3.77 33.85 15.19
N ALA A 370 -3.43 32.59 15.49
CA ALA A 370 -2.90 32.19 16.81
C ALA A 370 -1.37 31.96 16.78
N PRO A 371 -0.62 32.44 17.79
CA PRO A 371 0.82 32.22 17.90
C PRO A 371 1.15 30.75 18.14
N VAL A 372 1.91 30.12 17.25
CA VAL A 372 2.34 28.71 17.32
C VAL A 372 3.55 28.50 18.23
N GLU A 373 4.19 29.57 18.70
CA GLU A 373 5.46 29.54 19.42
C GLU A 373 5.40 28.76 20.75
N ALA A 374 4.23 28.73 21.39
CA ALA A 374 4.02 28.01 22.65
C ALA A 374 3.81 26.50 22.47
N ASP A 375 3.71 26.04 21.22
CA ASP A 375 3.42 24.65 20.86
C ASP A 375 4.68 23.84 20.50
N PHE A 376 5.87 24.47 20.61
CA PHE A 376 7.15 23.81 20.39
C PHE A 376 7.67 23.15 21.67
N ILE A 377 8.19 21.94 21.52
CA ILE A 377 8.88 21.15 22.54
C ILE A 377 10.37 21.15 22.21
N PHE A 378 11.20 21.41 23.22
CA PHE A 378 12.66 21.52 23.15
C PHE A 378 13.31 20.60 24.17
#